data_AF-A0AAD2G986-F1
#
_entry.id   AF-A0AAD2G986-F1
#
_cell.length_a   1.000
_cell.length_b   1.000
_cell.length_c   1.000
_cell.angle_alpha   90.00
_cell.angle_beta   90.00
_cell.angle_gamma   90.00
#
_symmetry.space_group_name_H-M   'P 1'
#
loop_
_entity.id
_entity.type
_entity.pdbx_description
1 polymer ?
#
loop_
_entity_poly.entity_id
_entity_poly.type
_entity_poly.pdbx_seq_one_letter_code
_entity_poly.pdbx_strand_id
1 'polypeptide(L)'
;MQDDSDRNVYHFRGAKDETVPSMVQTVVVDQSVTELPDAFGNRLHRRVKELILKGVKVIGKDAFRKCGLQQITIYTANTQAISTRAFEMATCLENVDFVSPSPSNNEHASLSSSEGKDLTVIEEEAFVDCSSLQRIKIPSTVKMMGKHVFADCSSLVEANLSKPCMKMIAPCTFESCRSLQAISLPGTLECIGHLAFRDCCSLVTVEIPAAVESLVIQERAFSNCQRLMNLTLPANYSSDETSFEGCKLLEESFGKDEAEFLEDLDDETDTMLSFLHYYSGGISSCSPKPTPRSSA
;
A
#
# COMPACT_ATOMS: atom_id res chain seq x y z
N MET A 1 -3.21 -41.68 -23.68
CA MET A 1 -2.19 -40.97 -22.88
C MET A 1 -2.81 -39.63 -22.53
N GLN A 2 -3.40 -39.52 -21.33
CA GLN A 2 -3.84 -38.22 -20.81
C GLN A 2 -2.61 -37.47 -20.35
N ASP A 3 -2.51 -36.21 -20.78
CA ASP A 3 -1.39 -35.31 -20.64
C ASP A 3 -0.96 -35.18 -19.16
N ASP A 4 0.32 -35.37 -18.87
CA ASP A 4 0.89 -35.28 -17.50
C ASP A 4 0.88 -33.83 -16.97
N SER A 5 0.52 -32.85 -17.81
CA SER A 5 0.37 -31.43 -17.47
C SER A 5 -0.83 -31.15 -16.54
N ASP A 6 -1.91 -31.94 -16.63
CA ASP A 6 -3.12 -31.78 -15.81
C ASP A 6 -2.98 -32.32 -14.38
N ARG A 7 -1.90 -33.06 -14.07
CA ARG A 7 -1.69 -33.65 -12.73
C ARG A 7 -1.14 -32.69 -11.69
N ASN A 8 -0.74 -31.48 -12.09
CA ASN A 8 -0.13 -30.50 -11.18
C ASN A 8 -1.12 -29.44 -10.66
N VAL A 9 -2.35 -29.42 -11.20
CA VAL A 9 -3.41 -28.47 -10.87
C VAL A 9 -4.56 -29.21 -10.20
N TYR A 10 -5.09 -28.67 -9.11
CA TYR A 10 -6.27 -29.20 -8.44
C TYR A 10 -7.38 -28.14 -8.35
N HIS A 11 -8.59 -28.50 -8.75
CA HIS A 11 -9.77 -27.64 -8.63
C HIS A 11 -10.50 -27.96 -7.32
N PHE A 12 -10.42 -27.05 -6.35
CA PHE A 12 -11.09 -27.13 -5.07
C PHE A 12 -12.52 -26.58 -5.17
N ARG A 13 -13.52 -27.39 -4.80
CA ARG A 13 -14.95 -27.09 -4.98
C ARG A 13 -15.72 -26.84 -3.68
N GLY A 14 -15.11 -27.05 -2.52
CA GLY A 14 -15.66 -26.78 -1.20
C GLY A 14 -16.52 -27.89 -0.59
N ALA A 15 -16.37 -29.14 -1.03
CA ALA A 15 -17.09 -30.25 -0.37
C ALA A 15 -16.54 -30.48 1.06
N LYS A 16 -17.41 -30.91 1.99
CA LYS A 16 -17.12 -31.00 3.44
C LYS A 16 -15.82 -31.76 3.77
N ASP A 17 -15.54 -32.82 3.01
CA ASP A 17 -14.38 -33.71 3.20
C ASP A 17 -13.39 -33.62 2.03
N GLU A 18 -13.45 -32.54 1.24
CA GLU A 18 -12.53 -32.31 0.13
C GLU A 18 -11.13 -32.02 0.66
N THR A 19 -10.16 -32.78 0.17
CA THR A 19 -8.75 -32.65 0.55
C THR A 19 -7.91 -32.39 -0.70
N VAL A 20 -6.99 -31.42 -0.58
CA VAL A 20 -6.08 -31.10 -1.67
C VAL A 20 -5.03 -32.23 -1.79
N PRO A 21 -4.88 -32.87 -2.96
CA PRO A 21 -3.92 -33.95 -3.13
C PRO A 21 -2.48 -33.48 -2.89
N SER A 22 -1.64 -34.32 -2.28
CA SER A 22 -0.27 -33.94 -1.87
C SER A 22 0.71 -33.68 -3.02
N MET A 23 0.38 -34.12 -4.24
CA MET A 23 1.25 -34.03 -5.42
C MET A 23 1.14 -32.70 -6.18
N VAL A 24 0.10 -31.91 -5.93
CA VAL A 24 -0.19 -30.70 -6.72
C VAL A 24 0.60 -29.49 -6.25
N GLN A 25 0.91 -28.61 -7.19
CA GLN A 25 1.58 -27.34 -6.93
C GLN A 25 0.65 -26.14 -7.09
N THR A 26 -0.41 -26.28 -7.88
CA THR A 26 -1.39 -25.22 -8.12
C THR A 26 -2.77 -25.67 -7.63
N VAL A 27 -3.44 -24.81 -6.88
CA VAL A 27 -4.84 -25.01 -6.48
C VAL A 27 -5.70 -23.90 -7.07
N VAL A 28 -6.78 -24.27 -7.75
CA VAL A 28 -7.80 -23.36 -8.25
C VAL A 28 -9.02 -23.51 -7.35
N VAL A 29 -9.40 -22.44 -6.65
CA VAL A 29 -10.66 -22.39 -5.90
C VAL A 29 -11.74 -21.92 -6.87
N ASP A 30 -12.60 -22.86 -7.24
CA ASP A 30 -13.66 -22.64 -8.23
C ASP A 30 -14.76 -21.72 -7.68
N GLN A 31 -15.60 -21.21 -8.57
CA GLN A 31 -16.66 -20.24 -8.25
C GLN A 31 -17.75 -20.78 -7.32
N SER A 32 -17.81 -22.10 -7.09
CA SER A 32 -18.73 -22.71 -6.13
C SER A 32 -18.38 -22.39 -4.67
N VAL A 33 -17.14 -21.98 -4.39
CA VAL A 33 -16.65 -21.68 -3.05
C VAL A 33 -16.80 -20.18 -2.79
N THR A 34 -17.87 -19.80 -2.09
CA THR A 34 -18.16 -18.38 -1.83
C THR A 34 -17.33 -17.81 -0.70
N GLU A 35 -16.94 -18.59 0.30
CA GLU A 35 -16.16 -18.12 1.45
C GLU A 35 -15.05 -19.12 1.78
N LEU A 36 -13.84 -18.60 2.02
CA LEU A 36 -12.76 -19.41 2.56
C LEU A 36 -12.76 -19.29 4.08
N PRO A 37 -12.83 -20.41 4.82
CA PRO A 37 -12.83 -20.38 6.26
C PRO A 37 -11.48 -19.91 6.81
N ASP A 38 -11.49 -19.51 8.07
CA ASP A 38 -10.27 -19.16 8.79
C ASP A 38 -9.25 -20.31 8.77
N ALA A 39 -7.97 -19.95 8.68
CA ALA A 39 -6.85 -20.89 8.63
C ALA A 39 -6.94 -21.95 7.50
N PHE A 40 -7.62 -21.66 6.39
CA PHE A 40 -7.76 -22.55 5.23
C PHE A 40 -6.43 -23.14 4.71
N GLY A 41 -5.35 -22.37 4.78
CA GLY A 41 -4.00 -22.71 4.34
C GLY A 41 -3.43 -23.94 5.04
N ASN A 42 -3.91 -24.29 6.23
CA ASN A 42 -3.56 -25.54 6.91
C ASN A 42 -4.04 -26.80 6.16
N ARG A 43 -5.00 -26.64 5.25
CA ARG A 43 -5.50 -27.70 4.36
C ARG A 43 -4.66 -27.84 3.10
N LEU A 44 -3.79 -26.87 2.81
CA LEU A 44 -2.90 -26.92 1.67
C LEU A 44 -1.65 -27.73 2.02
N HIS A 45 -1.31 -28.68 1.16
CA HIS A 45 -0.07 -29.42 1.29
C HIS A 45 1.13 -28.48 1.02
N ARG A 46 2.26 -28.68 1.71
CA ARG A 46 3.48 -27.85 1.58
C ARG A 46 4.06 -27.70 0.16
N ARG A 47 3.63 -28.56 -0.77
CA ARG A 47 4.01 -28.52 -2.19
C ARG A 47 3.19 -27.53 -3.01
N VAL A 48 2.03 -27.11 -2.52
CA VAL A 48 1.23 -26.07 -3.15
C VAL A 48 1.98 -24.75 -3.06
N LYS A 49 2.28 -24.17 -4.22
CA LYS A 49 2.99 -22.90 -4.39
C LYS A 49 2.11 -21.83 -4.98
N GLU A 50 1.09 -22.20 -5.75
CA GLU A 50 0.21 -21.26 -6.41
C GLU A 50 -1.25 -21.51 -6.00
N LEU A 51 -1.96 -20.41 -5.77
CA LEU A 51 -3.39 -20.42 -5.47
C LEU A 51 -4.14 -19.43 -6.36
N ILE A 52 -5.20 -19.89 -7.01
CA ILE A 52 -6.04 -19.07 -7.89
C ILE A 52 -7.46 -19.02 -7.33
N LEU A 53 -7.93 -17.83 -6.93
CA LEU A 53 -9.24 -17.62 -6.33
C LEU A 53 -10.21 -17.00 -7.34
N LYS A 54 -11.10 -17.82 -7.93
CA LYS A 54 -11.99 -17.38 -9.03
C LYS A 54 -13.33 -16.81 -8.59
N GLY A 55 -13.86 -17.22 -7.43
CA GLY A 55 -15.20 -16.80 -6.97
C GLY A 55 -15.34 -16.62 -5.46
N VAL A 56 -14.23 -16.46 -4.75
CA VAL A 56 -14.24 -16.28 -3.29
C VAL A 56 -14.66 -14.87 -2.94
N LYS A 57 -15.79 -14.73 -2.25
CA LYS A 57 -16.37 -13.49 -1.71
C LYS A 57 -15.52 -12.89 -0.60
N VAL A 58 -15.08 -13.72 0.33
CA VAL A 58 -14.27 -13.29 1.48
C VAL A 58 -13.14 -14.27 1.66
N ILE A 59 -11.91 -13.74 1.67
CA ILE A 59 -10.74 -14.49 2.15
C ILE A 59 -10.73 -14.33 3.67
N GLY A 60 -11.05 -15.41 4.38
CA GLY A 60 -11.26 -15.41 5.83
C GLY A 60 -10.05 -14.96 6.66
N LYS A 61 -10.30 -14.74 7.95
CA LYS A 61 -9.27 -14.31 8.90
C LYS A 61 -8.22 -15.41 9.03
N ASP A 62 -6.94 -15.06 9.06
CA ASP A 62 -5.86 -16.04 9.12
C ASP A 62 -5.85 -17.07 7.98
N ALA A 63 -6.65 -16.89 6.91
CA ALA A 63 -6.93 -17.94 5.93
C ALA A 63 -5.66 -18.56 5.34
N PHE A 64 -4.59 -17.81 5.19
CA PHE A 64 -3.29 -18.23 4.65
C PHE A 64 -2.13 -17.76 5.53
N ARG A 65 -2.38 -17.57 6.83
CA ARG A 65 -1.34 -17.21 7.79
C ARG A 65 -0.22 -18.26 7.78
N LYS A 66 1.04 -17.82 7.68
CA LYS A 66 2.24 -18.69 7.61
C LYS A 66 2.21 -19.69 6.45
N CYS A 67 1.45 -19.41 5.39
CA CYS A 67 1.38 -20.34 4.27
C CYS A 67 2.70 -20.36 3.47
N GLY A 68 3.00 -21.52 2.86
CA GLY A 68 4.16 -21.71 1.98
C GLY A 68 3.90 -21.38 0.51
N LEU A 69 2.86 -20.59 0.23
CA LEU A 69 2.51 -20.13 -1.12
C LEU A 69 3.57 -19.13 -1.62
N GLN A 70 3.85 -19.18 -2.92
CA GLN A 70 4.71 -18.26 -3.64
C GLN A 70 3.90 -17.27 -4.48
N GLN A 71 2.74 -17.69 -4.97
CA GLN A 71 1.88 -16.84 -5.79
C GLN A 71 0.42 -17.02 -5.43
N ILE A 72 -0.31 -15.90 -5.44
CA ILE A 72 -1.76 -15.90 -5.40
C ILE A 72 -2.35 -15.02 -6.50
N THR A 73 -3.38 -15.52 -7.16
CA THR A 73 -4.20 -14.76 -8.11
C THR A 73 -5.60 -14.60 -7.54
N ILE A 74 -6.07 -13.37 -7.41
CA ILE A 74 -7.37 -13.02 -6.82
C ILE A 74 -8.24 -12.34 -7.88
N TYR A 75 -9.38 -12.96 -8.22
CA TYR A 75 -10.34 -12.38 -9.15
C TYR A 75 -11.23 -11.35 -8.45
N THR A 76 -10.96 -10.06 -8.65
CA THR A 76 -11.50 -8.97 -7.81
C THR A 76 -12.99 -8.72 -7.97
N ALA A 77 -13.63 -9.13 -9.07
CA ALA A 77 -15.07 -8.93 -9.28
C ALA A 77 -15.93 -9.79 -8.34
N ASN A 78 -15.36 -10.87 -7.80
CA ASN A 78 -16.07 -11.77 -6.91
C ASN A 78 -15.61 -11.65 -5.46
N THR A 79 -14.44 -11.05 -5.19
CA THR A 79 -13.89 -10.90 -3.84
C THR A 79 -14.21 -9.53 -3.28
N GLN A 80 -14.93 -9.46 -2.16
CA GLN A 80 -15.35 -8.22 -1.51
C GLN A 80 -14.32 -7.73 -0.50
N ALA A 81 -13.69 -8.67 0.22
CA ALA A 81 -12.76 -8.38 1.30
C ALA A 81 -11.64 -9.43 1.42
N ILE A 82 -10.46 -8.94 1.82
CA ILE A 82 -9.37 -9.76 2.37
C ILE A 82 -9.34 -9.49 3.86
N SER A 83 -9.67 -10.48 4.67
CA SER A 83 -9.83 -10.29 6.11
C SER A 83 -8.52 -10.22 6.87
N THR A 84 -8.65 -9.82 8.14
CA THR A 84 -7.56 -9.58 9.07
C THR A 84 -6.56 -10.73 9.09
N ARG A 85 -5.27 -10.43 8.95
CA ARG A 85 -4.16 -11.40 8.99
C ARG A 85 -4.26 -12.53 7.96
N ALA A 86 -5.03 -12.34 6.88
CA ALA A 86 -5.26 -13.39 5.87
C ALA A 86 -3.97 -14.00 5.33
N PHE A 87 -2.91 -13.23 5.10
CA PHE A 87 -1.59 -13.69 4.63
C PHE A 87 -0.46 -13.32 5.60
N GLU A 88 -0.76 -13.07 6.87
CA GLU A 88 0.24 -12.73 7.88
C GLU A 88 1.36 -13.80 7.92
N MET A 89 2.61 -13.38 7.91
CA MET A 89 3.81 -14.24 7.91
C MET A 89 3.87 -15.24 6.74
N ALA A 90 3.20 -14.98 5.62
CA ALA A 90 3.36 -15.76 4.38
C ALA A 90 4.72 -15.44 3.72
N THR A 91 5.80 -15.81 4.40
CA THR A 91 7.19 -15.43 4.09
C THR A 91 7.68 -15.93 2.74
N CYS A 92 7.01 -16.89 2.11
CA CYS A 92 7.32 -17.38 0.76
C CYS A 92 6.57 -16.62 -0.34
N LEU A 93 5.59 -15.77 -0.02
CA LEU A 93 4.71 -15.13 -0.99
C LEU A 93 5.47 -14.05 -1.75
N GLU A 94 5.72 -14.30 -3.03
CA GLU A 94 6.48 -13.43 -3.92
C GLU A 94 5.57 -12.52 -4.75
N ASN A 95 4.39 -13.02 -5.14
CA ASN A 95 3.47 -12.32 -6.06
C ASN A 95 2.00 -12.41 -5.59
N VAL A 96 1.32 -11.26 -5.64
CA VAL A 96 -0.13 -11.13 -5.43
C VAL A 96 -0.73 -10.44 -6.65
N ASP A 97 -1.43 -11.21 -7.48
CA ASP A 97 -2.02 -10.73 -8.72
C ASP A 97 -3.53 -10.49 -8.55
N PHE A 98 -3.92 -9.23 -8.59
CA PHE A 98 -5.33 -8.84 -8.65
C PHE A 98 -5.80 -8.81 -10.09
N VAL A 99 -6.71 -9.72 -10.43
CA VAL A 99 -7.30 -9.84 -11.77
C VAL A 99 -8.73 -9.35 -11.71
N SER A 100 -8.98 -8.16 -12.26
CA SER A 100 -10.35 -7.79 -12.60
C SER A 100 -10.74 -8.53 -13.88
N PRO A 101 -11.93 -9.15 -13.99
CA PRO A 101 -12.37 -9.67 -15.27
C PRO A 101 -12.40 -8.51 -16.26
N SER A 102 -11.68 -8.63 -17.38
CA SER A 102 -11.93 -7.73 -18.50
C SER A 102 -13.39 -7.86 -18.89
N PRO A 103 -14.11 -6.76 -19.18
CA PRO A 103 -15.34 -6.86 -19.94
C PRO A 103 -14.96 -7.46 -21.31
N SER A 104 -15.05 -8.78 -21.41
CA SER A 104 -14.73 -9.50 -22.63
C SER A 104 -15.70 -9.05 -23.73
N ASN A 105 -15.16 -8.44 -24.79
CA ASN A 105 -15.69 -8.21 -26.14
C ASN A 105 -17.00 -8.90 -26.55
N ASN A 106 -18.10 -8.63 -25.85
CA ASN A 106 -19.44 -8.98 -26.29
C ASN A 106 -20.28 -7.71 -26.21
N GLU A 107 -20.32 -7.03 -27.34
CA GLU A 107 -21.14 -5.86 -27.69
C GLU A 107 -22.67 -6.03 -27.48
N HIS A 108 -23.14 -7.06 -26.79
CA HIS A 108 -24.55 -7.22 -26.43
C HIS A 108 -24.84 -8.03 -25.15
N ALA A 109 -23.86 -8.25 -24.27
CA ALA A 109 -24.15 -8.80 -22.95
C ALA A 109 -24.50 -7.68 -21.96
N SER A 110 -25.73 -7.19 -22.06
CA SER A 110 -26.43 -6.64 -20.88
C SER A 110 -26.58 -7.78 -19.86
N LEU A 111 -25.52 -8.08 -19.13
CA LEU A 111 -25.61 -8.84 -17.90
C LEU A 111 -26.13 -7.87 -16.84
N SER A 112 -27.45 -7.84 -16.77
CA SER A 112 -28.23 -7.59 -15.57
C SER A 112 -27.44 -8.01 -14.32
N SER A 113 -27.22 -7.05 -13.43
CA SER A 113 -27.20 -7.23 -11.97
C SER A 113 -26.94 -8.65 -11.47
N SER A 114 -25.70 -8.97 -11.10
CA SER A 114 -25.40 -10.08 -10.21
C SER A 114 -24.46 -9.59 -9.12
N GLU A 115 -24.77 -9.94 -7.87
CA GLU A 115 -24.18 -9.41 -6.65
C GLU A 115 -22.72 -9.86 -6.41
N GLY A 116 -21.80 -9.51 -7.31
CA GLY A 116 -20.35 -9.51 -7.04
C GLY A 116 -19.94 -8.09 -6.64
N LYS A 117 -19.75 -7.82 -5.34
CA LYS A 117 -19.13 -6.55 -4.92
C LYS A 117 -17.64 -6.68 -5.19
N ASP A 118 -17.07 -5.70 -5.88
CA ASP A 118 -15.63 -5.65 -6.08
C ASP A 118 -14.84 -5.68 -4.76
N LEU A 119 -13.56 -5.99 -4.84
CA LEU A 119 -12.64 -5.91 -3.71
C LEU A 119 -12.54 -4.46 -3.26
N THR A 120 -13.17 -4.16 -2.13
CA THR A 120 -13.27 -2.81 -1.58
C THR A 120 -12.44 -2.63 -0.32
N VAL A 121 -12.15 -3.70 0.41
CA VAL A 121 -11.46 -3.65 1.70
C VAL A 121 -10.34 -4.68 1.78
N ILE A 122 -9.16 -4.23 2.21
CA ILE A 122 -8.08 -5.09 2.72
C ILE A 122 -7.94 -4.78 4.20
N GLU A 123 -8.28 -5.72 5.06
CA GLU A 123 -8.33 -5.51 6.51
C GLU A 123 -6.93 -5.45 7.16
N GLU A 124 -6.91 -5.19 8.47
CA GLU A 124 -5.71 -5.04 9.27
C GLU A 124 -4.76 -6.24 9.18
N GLU A 125 -3.47 -5.95 9.08
CA GLU A 125 -2.38 -6.93 9.07
C GLU A 125 -2.46 -7.98 7.93
N ALA A 126 -3.25 -7.75 6.88
CA ALA A 126 -3.55 -8.76 5.87
C ALA A 126 -2.31 -9.37 5.18
N PHE A 127 -1.23 -8.62 5.00
CA PHE A 127 0.02 -9.08 4.39
C PHE A 127 1.27 -8.77 5.25
N VAL A 128 1.12 -8.66 6.58
CA VAL A 128 2.27 -8.45 7.49
C VAL A 128 3.29 -9.55 7.32
N ASP A 129 4.58 -9.20 7.34
CA ASP A 129 5.71 -10.13 7.28
C ASP A 129 5.65 -11.08 6.07
N CYS A 130 5.10 -10.60 4.94
CA CYS A 130 5.27 -11.22 3.63
C CYS A 130 6.67 -10.90 3.10
N SER A 131 7.70 -11.43 3.77
CA SER A 131 9.10 -11.02 3.60
C SER A 131 9.69 -11.28 2.20
N SER A 132 9.04 -12.06 1.34
CA SER A 132 9.45 -12.30 -0.06
C SER A 132 8.65 -11.48 -1.08
N LEU A 133 7.61 -10.75 -0.68
CA LEU A 133 6.77 -9.98 -1.58
C LEU A 133 7.57 -8.81 -2.16
N GLN A 134 7.75 -8.77 -3.47
CA GLN A 134 8.63 -7.77 -4.11
C GLN A 134 7.89 -6.57 -4.66
N ARG A 135 6.68 -6.76 -5.17
CA ARG A 135 5.86 -5.70 -5.76
C ARG A 135 4.40 -5.91 -5.44
N ILE A 136 3.66 -4.81 -5.28
CA ILE A 136 2.22 -4.85 -5.11
C ILE A 136 1.52 -3.78 -5.94
N LYS A 137 0.45 -4.15 -6.63
CA LYS A 137 -0.40 -3.24 -7.41
C LYS A 137 -1.82 -3.31 -6.88
N ILE A 138 -2.25 -2.31 -6.13
CA ILE A 138 -3.58 -2.30 -5.53
C ILE A 138 -4.63 -1.95 -6.59
N PRO A 139 -5.70 -2.74 -6.76
CA PRO A 139 -6.71 -2.49 -7.79
C PRO A 139 -7.56 -1.25 -7.45
N SER A 140 -8.07 -0.56 -8.48
CA SER A 140 -8.86 0.68 -8.36
C SER A 140 -10.13 0.56 -7.50
N THR A 141 -10.61 -0.66 -7.32
CA THR A 141 -11.82 -0.97 -6.57
C THR A 141 -11.62 -0.85 -5.07
N VAL A 142 -10.39 -0.99 -4.57
CA VAL A 142 -10.07 -0.88 -3.14
C VAL A 142 -10.34 0.54 -2.67
N LYS A 143 -11.09 0.65 -1.57
CA LYS A 143 -11.49 1.91 -0.92
C LYS A 143 -10.85 2.09 0.45
N MET A 144 -10.49 0.99 1.10
CA MET A 144 -9.94 1.01 2.45
C MET A 144 -8.88 -0.07 2.61
N MET A 145 -7.79 0.31 3.27
CA MET A 145 -6.76 -0.58 3.79
C MET A 145 -6.67 -0.38 5.31
N GLY A 146 -6.62 -1.47 6.06
CA GLY A 146 -6.45 -1.46 7.51
C GLY A 146 -5.04 -1.04 7.93
N LYS A 147 -4.78 -1.08 9.23
CA LYS A 147 -3.44 -0.81 9.78
C LYS A 147 -2.47 -1.95 9.42
N HIS A 148 -1.18 -1.63 9.36
CA HIS A 148 -0.10 -2.62 9.19
C HIS A 148 -0.20 -3.51 7.92
N VAL A 149 -1.02 -3.19 6.92
CA VAL A 149 -1.34 -4.13 5.84
C VAL A 149 -0.12 -4.76 5.17
N PHE A 150 0.96 -4.00 4.95
CA PHE A 150 2.23 -4.46 4.39
C PHE A 150 3.41 -4.27 5.36
N ALA A 151 3.17 -4.16 6.68
CA ALA A 151 4.25 -4.01 7.63
C ALA A 151 5.22 -5.20 7.57
N ASP A 152 6.52 -4.93 7.74
CA ASP A 152 7.60 -5.91 7.68
C ASP A 152 7.74 -6.68 6.35
N CYS A 153 7.13 -6.19 5.25
CA CYS A 153 7.40 -6.68 3.90
C CYS A 153 8.80 -6.24 3.43
N SER A 154 9.84 -6.82 4.04
CA SER A 154 11.24 -6.36 3.93
C SER A 154 11.84 -6.44 2.53
N SER A 155 11.30 -7.28 1.63
CA SER A 155 11.70 -7.35 0.21
C SER A 155 10.82 -6.52 -0.73
N LEU A 156 9.81 -5.81 -0.24
CA LEU A 156 8.92 -5.00 -1.08
C LEU A 156 9.72 -3.84 -1.65
N VAL A 157 9.89 -3.81 -2.97
CA VAL A 157 10.66 -2.78 -3.70
C VAL A 157 9.75 -1.69 -4.25
N GLU A 158 8.54 -2.05 -4.67
CA GLU A 158 7.59 -1.12 -5.31
C GLU A 158 6.16 -1.37 -4.84
N ALA A 159 5.46 -0.30 -4.46
CA ALA A 159 4.03 -0.33 -4.16
C ALA A 159 3.28 0.67 -5.04
N ASN A 160 2.28 0.20 -5.78
CA ASN A 160 1.46 1.05 -6.64
C ASN A 160 0.03 1.17 -6.08
N LEU A 161 -0.27 2.37 -5.57
CA LEU A 161 -1.57 2.79 -5.03
C LEU A 161 -2.16 3.97 -5.82
N SER A 162 -1.71 4.20 -7.05
CA SER A 162 -2.17 5.32 -7.89
C SER A 162 -3.63 5.21 -8.35
N LYS A 163 -4.15 3.99 -8.45
CA LYS A 163 -5.48 3.69 -8.98
C LYS A 163 -6.62 3.71 -7.95
N PRO A 164 -6.44 3.18 -6.72
CA PRO A 164 -7.45 3.26 -5.67
C PRO A 164 -7.88 4.71 -5.37
N CYS A 165 -9.15 4.92 -5.05
CA CYS A 165 -9.62 6.19 -4.49
C CYS A 165 -9.60 6.09 -2.96
N MET A 166 -8.42 6.26 -2.37
CA MET A 166 -8.22 6.19 -0.91
C MET A 166 -7.81 7.56 -0.37
N LYS A 167 -8.38 7.92 0.78
CA LYS A 167 -8.11 9.19 1.47
C LYS A 167 -6.95 9.08 2.46
N MET A 168 -6.59 7.88 2.90
CA MET A 168 -5.59 7.69 3.93
C MET A 168 -4.69 6.50 3.61
N ILE A 169 -3.38 6.69 3.77
CA ILE A 169 -2.47 5.57 4.04
C ILE A 169 -2.56 5.30 5.54
N ALA A 170 -3.14 4.17 5.92
CA ALA A 170 -3.42 3.85 7.32
C ALA A 170 -2.13 3.76 8.16
N PRO A 171 -2.23 3.90 9.50
CA PRO A 171 -1.08 3.75 10.38
C PRO A 171 -0.29 2.47 10.11
N CYS A 172 1.03 2.61 10.11
CA CYS A 172 1.99 1.52 9.96
C CYS A 172 1.88 0.70 8.65
N THR A 173 1.15 1.17 7.62
CA THR A 173 0.85 0.37 6.41
C THR A 173 2.10 -0.24 5.77
N PHE A 174 3.20 0.51 5.67
CA PHE A 174 4.47 0.10 5.08
C PHE A 174 5.62 0.15 6.10
N GLU A 175 5.32 0.09 7.40
CA GLU A 175 6.34 0.07 8.45
C GLU A 175 7.37 -1.04 8.18
N SER A 176 8.67 -0.72 8.32
CA SER A 176 9.77 -1.66 8.10
C SER A 176 9.82 -2.30 6.70
N CYS A 177 9.21 -1.69 5.67
CA CYS A 177 9.45 -2.06 4.26
C CYS A 177 10.85 -1.59 3.80
N ARG A 178 11.91 -2.21 4.34
CA ARG A 178 13.30 -1.73 4.22
C ARG A 178 13.82 -1.65 2.79
N SER A 179 13.27 -2.44 1.86
CA SER A 179 13.64 -2.43 0.44
C SER A 179 12.79 -1.52 -0.43
N LEU A 180 11.75 -0.86 0.12
CA LEU A 180 10.81 -0.06 -0.65
C LEU A 180 11.54 1.15 -1.22
N GLN A 181 11.66 1.22 -2.54
CA GLN A 181 12.38 2.30 -3.25
C GLN A 181 11.43 3.33 -3.84
N ALA A 182 10.26 2.88 -4.29
CA ALA A 182 9.28 3.71 -4.98
C ALA A 182 7.85 3.38 -4.52
N ILE A 183 7.06 4.43 -4.37
CA ILE A 183 5.62 4.33 -4.10
C ILE A 183 4.85 5.29 -5.00
N SER A 184 3.79 4.79 -5.63
CA SER A 184 2.82 5.65 -6.33
C SER A 184 1.59 5.84 -5.44
N LEU A 185 1.31 7.08 -5.07
CA LEU A 185 0.21 7.41 -4.14
C LEU A 185 -1.10 7.75 -4.89
N PRO A 186 -2.27 7.60 -4.26
CA PRO A 186 -3.55 7.92 -4.88
C PRO A 186 -3.75 9.44 -4.99
N GLY A 187 -4.35 9.89 -6.09
CA GLY A 187 -4.65 11.32 -6.29
C GLY A 187 -5.68 11.91 -5.33
N THR A 188 -6.39 11.06 -4.58
CA THR A 188 -7.40 11.44 -3.57
C THR A 188 -6.87 11.43 -2.14
N LEU A 189 -5.55 11.31 -1.96
CA LEU A 189 -4.93 11.18 -0.64
C LEU A 189 -5.10 12.47 0.18
N GLU A 190 -5.58 12.34 1.41
CA GLU A 190 -5.76 13.45 2.36
C GLU A 190 -4.86 13.29 3.61
N CYS A 191 -4.45 12.06 3.94
CA CYS A 191 -3.66 11.78 5.15
C CYS A 191 -2.66 10.63 4.98
N ILE A 192 -1.45 10.82 5.52
CA ILE A 192 -0.45 9.78 5.73
C ILE A 192 -0.38 9.50 7.23
N GLY A 193 -0.76 8.28 7.60
CA GLY A 193 -0.94 7.87 8.99
C GLY A 193 0.35 7.76 9.80
N HIS A 194 0.18 7.69 11.12
CA HIS A 194 1.25 7.47 12.10
C HIS A 194 2.13 6.27 11.69
N LEU A 195 3.45 6.47 11.65
CA LEU A 195 4.46 5.47 11.28
C LEU A 195 4.27 4.81 9.90
N ALA A 196 3.45 5.37 9.00
CA ALA A 196 3.03 4.70 7.76
C ALA A 196 4.19 4.17 6.90
N PHE A 197 5.34 4.85 6.89
CA PHE A 197 6.57 4.51 6.17
C PHE A 197 7.78 4.43 7.11
N ARG A 198 7.58 4.25 8.42
CA ARG A 198 8.71 4.18 9.35
C ARG A 198 9.69 3.09 8.94
N ASP A 199 10.98 3.37 9.03
CA ASP A 199 12.07 2.44 8.72
C ASP A 199 12.09 1.95 7.25
N CYS A 200 11.44 2.67 6.32
CA CYS A 200 11.59 2.47 4.86
C CYS A 200 12.95 2.98 4.36
N CYS A 201 14.03 2.30 4.78
CA CYS A 201 15.41 2.75 4.62
C CYS A 201 15.87 2.93 3.16
N SER A 202 15.19 2.28 2.20
CA SER A 202 15.52 2.38 0.77
C SER A 202 14.68 3.39 -0.01
N LEU A 203 13.68 4.03 0.63
CA LEU A 203 12.75 4.91 -0.05
C LEU A 203 13.49 6.17 -0.47
N VAL A 204 13.59 6.44 -1.78
CA VAL A 204 14.39 7.55 -2.31
C VAL A 204 13.54 8.78 -2.61
N THR A 205 12.37 8.55 -3.21
CA THR A 205 11.48 9.59 -3.69
C THR A 205 10.05 9.31 -3.26
N VAL A 206 9.36 10.35 -2.80
CA VAL A 206 7.92 10.34 -2.56
C VAL A 206 7.31 11.53 -3.31
N GLU A 207 6.50 11.22 -4.32
CA GLU A 207 5.76 12.21 -5.09
C GLU A 207 4.30 12.21 -4.65
N ILE A 208 3.86 13.30 -4.02
CA ILE A 208 2.43 13.52 -3.79
C ILE A 208 1.79 13.91 -5.13
N PRO A 209 0.72 13.22 -5.59
CA PRO A 209 0.09 13.55 -6.86
C PRO A 209 -0.45 14.98 -6.88
N ALA A 210 -0.33 15.66 -8.02
CA ALA A 210 -0.79 17.05 -8.19
C ALA A 210 -2.30 17.26 -7.96
N ALA A 211 -3.09 16.19 -7.98
CA ALA A 211 -4.53 16.22 -7.68
C ALA A 211 -4.84 16.35 -6.17
N VAL A 212 -3.85 16.15 -5.29
CA VAL A 212 -4.02 16.28 -3.84
C VAL A 212 -4.06 17.76 -3.45
N GLU A 213 -5.23 18.23 -3.03
CA GLU A 213 -5.45 19.63 -2.64
C GLU A 213 -4.93 19.96 -1.24
N SER A 214 -5.03 19.02 -0.30
CA SER A 214 -4.61 19.18 1.10
C SER A 214 -4.09 17.86 1.66
N LEU A 215 -2.99 17.89 2.40
CA LEU A 215 -2.38 16.69 2.98
C LEU A 215 -2.00 16.86 4.45
N VAL A 216 -2.38 15.89 5.30
CA VAL A 216 -1.91 15.78 6.69
C VAL A 216 -0.91 14.62 6.79
N ILE A 217 0.26 14.88 7.37
CA ILE A 217 1.31 13.89 7.64
C ILE A 217 1.41 13.74 9.16
N GLN A 218 1.18 12.53 9.66
CA GLN A 218 1.12 12.26 11.10
C GLN A 218 2.49 11.94 11.70
N GLU A 219 2.53 11.87 13.04
CA GLU A 219 3.69 11.53 13.85
C GLU A 219 4.50 10.36 13.27
N ARG A 220 5.81 10.59 13.13
CA ARG A 220 6.81 9.62 12.64
C ARG A 220 6.46 8.94 11.31
N ALA A 221 5.58 9.52 10.48
CA ALA A 221 5.11 8.90 9.23
C ALA A 221 6.24 8.41 8.32
N PHE A 222 7.34 9.16 8.22
CA PHE A 222 8.54 8.82 7.44
C PHE A 222 9.79 8.64 8.31
N SER A 223 9.64 8.45 9.62
CA SER A 223 10.80 8.37 10.51
C SER A 223 11.76 7.23 10.08
N ASN A 224 13.07 7.52 10.11
CA ASN A 224 14.15 6.65 9.64
C ASN A 224 14.08 6.26 8.15
N CYS A 225 13.44 7.05 7.27
CA CYS A 225 13.60 6.91 5.82
C CYS A 225 14.95 7.49 5.39
N GLN A 226 16.04 6.80 5.72
CA GLN A 226 17.41 7.30 5.61
C GLN A 226 17.85 7.70 4.19
N ARG A 227 17.20 7.13 3.16
CA ARG A 227 17.50 7.43 1.75
C ARG A 227 16.52 8.39 1.10
N LEU A 228 15.51 8.86 1.83
CA LEU A 228 14.52 9.79 1.29
C LEU A 228 15.24 11.12 1.05
N MET A 229 15.35 11.49 -0.22
CA MET A 229 16.03 12.71 -0.65
C MET A 229 15.06 13.65 -1.35
N ASN A 230 14.07 13.11 -2.07
CA ASN A 230 13.12 13.91 -2.84
C ASN A 230 11.70 13.70 -2.30
N LEU A 231 11.09 14.77 -1.80
CA LEU A 231 9.72 14.78 -1.33
C LEU A 231 8.97 15.98 -1.93
N THR A 232 8.00 15.71 -2.81
CA THR A 232 7.17 16.75 -3.42
C THR A 232 5.85 16.85 -2.67
N LEU A 233 5.63 17.94 -1.95
CA LEU A 233 4.40 18.19 -1.16
C LEU A 233 3.41 19.10 -1.90
N PRO A 234 2.10 18.98 -1.63
CA PRO A 234 1.10 19.91 -2.15
C PRO A 234 1.21 21.28 -1.46
N ALA A 235 0.62 22.32 -2.06
CA ALA A 235 0.70 23.68 -1.52
C ALA A 235 0.08 23.82 -0.12
N ASN A 236 -0.97 23.06 0.17
CA ASN A 236 -1.58 22.99 1.49
C ASN A 236 -1.22 21.65 2.15
N TYR A 237 -0.28 21.67 3.07
CA TYR A 237 0.05 20.50 3.88
C TYR A 237 0.27 20.88 5.34
N SER A 238 0.13 19.89 6.22
CA SER A 238 0.51 19.97 7.62
C SER A 238 1.23 18.69 8.01
N SER A 239 2.30 18.79 8.80
CA SER A 239 3.08 17.65 9.28
C SER A 239 3.36 17.77 10.77
N ASP A 240 3.38 16.63 11.46
CA ASP A 240 3.90 16.52 12.82
C ASP A 240 5.42 16.77 12.87
N GLU A 241 5.94 17.30 13.97
CA GLU A 241 7.37 17.63 14.15
C GLU A 241 8.30 16.43 14.00
N THR A 242 7.81 15.22 14.31
CA THR A 242 8.58 13.98 14.21
C THR A 242 8.40 13.26 12.88
N SER A 243 7.57 13.80 11.96
CA SER A 243 7.17 13.12 10.71
C SER A 243 8.36 12.62 9.90
N PHE A 244 9.47 13.36 9.92
CA PHE A 244 10.68 13.10 9.13
C PHE A 244 11.92 12.82 9.99
N GLU A 245 11.74 12.49 11.28
CA GLU A 245 12.85 12.21 12.20
C GLU A 245 13.76 11.09 11.65
N GLY A 246 15.03 11.40 11.39
CA GLY A 246 16.01 10.42 10.90
C GLY A 246 16.05 10.30 9.37
N CYS A 247 15.38 11.19 8.64
CA CYS A 247 15.50 11.34 7.18
C CYS A 247 16.76 12.13 6.80
N LYS A 248 17.93 11.53 7.05
CA LYS A 248 19.24 12.21 6.95
C LYS A 248 19.48 12.95 5.62
N LEU A 249 19.17 12.32 4.49
CA LEU A 249 19.37 12.94 3.17
C LEU A 249 18.40 14.09 2.88
N LEU A 250 17.18 14.01 3.42
CA LEU A 250 16.20 15.07 3.33
C LEU A 250 16.65 16.28 4.17
N GLU A 251 17.10 16.04 5.40
CA GLU A 251 17.68 17.05 6.29
C GLU A 251 18.90 17.74 5.65
N GLU A 252 19.81 16.99 5.00
CA GLU A 252 20.96 17.54 4.28
C GLU A 252 20.58 18.34 3.02
N SER A 253 19.47 17.99 2.35
CA SER A 253 19.04 18.67 1.12
C SER A 253 18.54 20.09 1.39
N PHE A 254 17.79 20.30 2.48
CA PHE A 254 17.32 21.61 2.88
C PHE A 254 18.45 22.53 3.37
N GLY A 255 19.47 21.97 4.03
CA GLY A 255 20.62 22.75 4.51
C GLY A 255 21.58 23.26 3.43
N LYS A 256 21.46 22.79 2.18
CA LYS A 256 22.32 23.25 1.06
C LYS A 256 21.80 24.49 0.36
N ASP A 257 20.48 24.66 0.27
CA ASP A 257 19.88 25.84 -0.37
C ASP A 257 20.13 27.14 0.43
N GLU A 258 20.41 27.05 1.73
CA GLU A 258 20.78 28.19 2.59
C GLU A 258 22.27 28.55 2.55
N ALA A 259 23.16 27.58 2.28
CA ALA A 259 24.60 27.80 2.25
C ALA A 259 25.07 28.66 1.06
N GLU A 260 24.33 28.66 -0.06
CA GLU A 260 24.58 29.58 -1.19
C GLU A 260 24.05 31.01 -0.95
N PHE A 261 23.30 31.26 0.12
CA PHE A 261 22.71 32.57 0.43
C PHE A 261 23.41 33.31 1.60
N LEU A 262 24.26 32.62 2.36
CA LEU A 262 24.84 33.12 3.63
C LEU A 262 26.32 33.55 3.55
N GLU A 263 26.91 33.73 2.37
CA GLU A 263 28.31 34.22 2.27
C GLU A 263 28.52 35.70 2.68
N ASP A 264 27.47 36.45 3.07
CA ASP A 264 27.56 37.89 3.39
C ASP A 264 27.03 38.30 4.79
N LEU A 265 26.88 37.39 5.77
CA LEU A 265 26.41 37.78 7.12
C LEU A 265 27.40 37.41 8.22
N ASP A 266 28.02 38.46 8.77
CA ASP A 266 28.95 38.43 9.90
C ASP A 266 28.30 37.93 11.21
N ASP A 267 29.10 37.13 11.92
CA ASP A 267 29.18 36.88 13.36
C ASP A 267 27.90 36.55 14.17
N GLU A 268 27.87 35.26 14.52
CA GLU A 268 27.44 34.68 15.79
C GLU A 268 25.96 34.76 16.23
N THR A 269 25.39 33.57 16.40
CA THR A 269 24.31 33.19 17.35
C THR A 269 22.84 33.36 16.93
N ASP A 270 22.47 32.89 15.74
CA ASP A 270 21.08 32.43 15.48
C ASP A 270 20.96 31.03 14.85
N THR A 271 22.10 30.34 14.67
CA THR A 271 22.26 29.05 13.97
C THR A 271 21.53 27.85 14.57
N MET A 272 20.77 28.02 15.67
CA MET A 272 19.95 26.98 16.30
C MET A 272 18.46 27.35 16.46
N LEU A 273 18.05 28.62 16.29
CA LEU A 273 16.65 29.04 16.45
C LEU A 273 15.94 29.21 15.09
N SER A 274 16.68 29.45 14.00
CA SER A 274 16.16 29.46 12.62
C SER A 274 15.79 28.07 12.09
N PHE A 275 16.46 27.00 12.55
CA PHE A 275 16.05 25.61 12.31
C PHE A 275 14.62 25.32 12.80
N LEU A 276 14.13 26.13 13.76
CA LEU A 276 12.85 26.01 14.43
C LEU A 276 11.81 27.05 13.98
N HIS A 277 12.25 28.19 13.40
CA HIS A 277 11.37 29.01 12.59
C HIS A 277 11.20 28.35 11.21
N TYR A 278 10.04 27.74 11.09
CA TYR A 278 9.20 28.06 9.94
C TYR A 278 9.31 27.06 8.74
N TYR A 279 9.18 25.76 9.02
CA TYR A 279 8.19 24.91 8.31
C TYR A 279 6.74 25.45 8.42
N SER A 280 6.56 26.56 9.14
CA SER A 280 5.70 27.66 8.77
C SER A 280 4.29 27.33 8.43
N GLY A 281 3.55 26.95 9.47
CA GLY A 281 2.11 26.84 9.44
C GLY A 281 1.48 27.89 8.55
N GLY A 282 0.61 27.41 7.66
CA GLY A 282 -0.33 28.17 6.85
C GLY A 282 -0.09 29.66 6.82
N ILE A 283 0.59 30.15 5.79
CA ILE A 283 0.38 31.51 5.30
C ILE A 283 -0.77 31.36 4.29
N SER A 284 -2.06 31.36 4.64
CA SER A 284 -2.78 32.44 5.33
C SER A 284 -2.06 33.78 5.32
N SER A 285 -1.69 34.24 4.12
CA SER A 285 -1.72 35.68 3.85
C SER A 285 -2.85 35.92 2.86
N CYS A 286 -4.07 36.02 3.40
CA CYS A 286 -5.00 37.02 2.86
C CYS A 286 -4.25 38.36 2.90
N SER A 287 -3.62 38.74 1.80
CA SER A 287 -3.26 40.14 1.58
C SER A 287 -4.57 40.94 1.57
N PRO A 288 -4.77 41.94 2.45
CA PRO A 288 -5.77 42.96 2.19
C PRO A 288 -5.35 43.65 0.91
N LYS A 289 -6.23 43.69 -0.10
CA LYS A 289 -6.07 44.52 -1.28
C LYS A 289 -5.62 45.93 -0.84
N PRO A 290 -4.63 46.56 -1.50
CA PRO A 290 -4.32 47.95 -1.22
C PRO A 290 -5.57 48.79 -1.50
N THR A 291 -6.10 49.42 -0.46
CA THR A 291 -7.04 50.54 -0.60
C THR A 291 -6.37 51.59 -1.50
N PRO A 292 -7.02 52.05 -2.58
CA PRO A 292 -6.49 53.19 -3.32
C PRO A 292 -6.46 54.39 -2.37
N ARG A 293 -5.26 54.93 -2.15
CA ARG A 293 -5.08 56.23 -1.53
C ARG A 293 -5.91 57.24 -2.30
N SER A 294 -6.84 57.88 -1.61
CA SER A 294 -7.34 59.19 -2.00
C SER A 294 -6.17 60.17 -1.98
N SER A 295 -5.96 60.87 -3.09
CA SER A 295 -5.27 62.15 -3.08
C SER A 295 -6.07 63.10 -3.95
N ALA A 296 -6.66 64.07 -3.26
CA ALA A 296 -7.05 65.43 -3.64
C ALA A 296 -7.53 65.68 -5.08
#